data_AF-A0A7S1FIG7-F1
#
_entry.id   AF-A0A7S1FIG7-F1
#
_cell.length_a   1.000
_cell.length_b   1.000
_cell.length_c   1.000
_cell.angle_alpha   90.00
_cell.angle_beta   90.00
_cell.angle_gamma   90.00
#
_symmetry.space_group_name_H-M   'P 1'
#
loop_
_entity.id
_entity.type
_entity.pdbx_description
1 polymer ?
#
loop_
_entity_poly.entity_id
_entity_poly.type
_entity_poly.pdbx_seq_one_letter_code
_entity_poly.pdbx_strand_id
1 'polypeptide(L)'
;LKHTANTSVHKRIVFHVFYPMLVAALLSSCLAYHIHGSLPQPMEKATVKCWGLGLGTCEGERLEGVTDAYSTRTAVVAYNRETGEGTCWGDAALASDCSRIDFHGVTHIASTAFAFVALDAKTGRGH
;
A
#
# COMPACT_ATOMS: atom_id res chain seq x y z
N LEU A 1 -86.22 2.84 -17.45
CA LEU A 1 -86.66 1.42 -17.45
C LEU A 1 -85.91 0.69 -18.55
N LYS A 2 -85.18 -0.37 -18.16
CA LYS A 2 -84.79 -1.56 -18.95
C LYS A 2 -83.95 -1.39 -20.24
N HIS A 3 -82.85 -2.15 -20.27
CA HIS A 3 -82.23 -2.92 -21.37
C HIS A 3 -82.22 -2.29 -22.79
N THR A 4 -81.13 -2.31 -23.56
CA THR A 4 -80.51 -3.55 -24.07
C THR A 4 -79.20 -3.19 -24.81
N ALA A 5 -78.25 -4.12 -24.76
CA ALA A 5 -76.94 -4.11 -25.42
C ALA A 5 -77.00 -4.10 -26.96
N ASN A 6 -75.91 -3.71 -27.63
CA ASN A 6 -75.27 -4.59 -28.63
C ASN A 6 -73.88 -4.10 -29.10
N THR A 7 -72.89 -4.98 -28.91
CA THR A 7 -71.79 -5.41 -29.83
C THR A 7 -71.07 -4.37 -30.71
N SER A 8 -69.74 -4.22 -30.54
CA SER A 8 -68.66 -4.86 -31.35
C SER A 8 -68.67 -4.40 -32.81
N VAL A 9 -67.61 -3.78 -33.36
CA VAL A 9 -66.49 -4.51 -33.99
C VAL A 9 -65.42 -3.51 -34.49
N HIS A 10 -64.17 -3.77 -34.09
CA HIS A 10 -62.88 -3.57 -34.79
C HIS A 10 -62.42 -2.22 -35.40
N LYS A 11 -61.24 -1.82 -34.88
CA LYS A 11 -60.01 -1.34 -35.58
C LYS A 11 -60.07 0.02 -36.29
N ARG A 12 -59.24 0.96 -35.81
CA ARG A 12 -58.00 1.35 -36.49
C ARG A 12 -57.07 2.18 -35.59
N ILE A 13 -55.80 1.82 -35.70
CA ILE A 13 -54.57 2.36 -35.12
C ILE A 13 -54.50 3.88 -35.21
N VAL A 14 -54.13 4.54 -34.09
CA VAL A 14 -53.60 5.90 -34.08
C VAL A 14 -52.26 5.85 -33.34
N PHE A 15 -51.18 6.11 -34.08
CA PHE A 15 -49.85 6.40 -33.53
C PHE A 15 -49.80 7.85 -33.02
N HIS A 16 -48.83 8.12 -32.14
CA HIS A 16 -48.44 9.40 -31.51
C HIS A 16 -49.09 9.64 -30.13
N VAL A 17 -48.40 9.94 -29.02
CA VAL A 17 -47.05 10.48 -28.82
C VAL A 17 -46.69 10.38 -27.30
N PHE A 18 -45.47 9.91 -27.02
CA PHE A 18 -44.52 10.40 -26.01
C PHE A 18 -44.69 10.16 -24.49
N TYR A 19 -43.68 9.45 -23.96
CA TYR A 19 -42.94 9.69 -22.70
C TYR A 19 -43.73 9.80 -21.39
N PRO A 20 -43.59 8.79 -20.50
CA PRO A 20 -42.58 8.97 -19.45
C PRO A 20 -41.96 7.63 -19.00
N MET A 21 -40.85 7.21 -19.62
CA MET A 21 -40.04 6.08 -19.11
C MET A 21 -38.56 6.44 -18.95
N LEU A 22 -38.22 7.72 -19.00
CA LEU A 22 -36.82 8.20 -18.92
C LEU A 22 -36.45 8.87 -17.60
N VAL A 23 -37.36 8.92 -16.61
CA VAL A 23 -37.08 9.52 -15.29
C VAL A 23 -36.71 8.47 -14.24
N ALA A 24 -36.87 7.17 -14.52
CA ALA A 24 -36.56 6.11 -13.53
C ALA A 24 -35.07 5.72 -13.45
N ALA A 25 -34.19 6.30 -14.27
CA ALA A 25 -32.80 5.82 -14.43
C ALA A 25 -31.72 6.74 -13.83
N LEU A 26 -32.05 7.67 -12.92
CA LEU A 26 -31.05 8.61 -12.36
C LEU A 26 -30.86 8.56 -10.84
N LEU A 27 -31.57 7.69 -10.11
CA LEU A 27 -31.36 7.51 -8.66
C LEU A 27 -30.60 6.22 -8.30
N SER A 28 -30.25 5.38 -9.28
CA SER A 28 -29.59 4.10 -9.02
C SER A 28 -28.05 4.13 -9.10
N SER A 29 -27.44 5.28 -9.37
CA SER A 29 -25.99 5.39 -9.60
C SER A 29 -25.18 5.88 -8.39
N CYS A 30 -25.79 6.24 -7.27
CA CYS A 30 -25.07 6.78 -6.10
C CYS A 30 -24.69 5.75 -5.03
N LEU A 31 -25.27 4.53 -5.03
CA LEU A 31 -24.88 3.49 -4.05
C LEU A 31 -23.65 2.66 -4.48
N ALA A 32 -23.14 2.86 -5.70
CA ALA A 32 -21.95 2.17 -6.19
C ALA A 32 -20.67 3.01 -6.08
N TYR A 33 -20.68 4.10 -5.30
CA TYR A 33 -19.45 4.59 -4.66
C TYR A 33 -19.09 3.61 -3.53
N HIS A 34 -18.81 2.38 -3.93
CA HIS A 34 -18.04 1.45 -3.14
C HIS A 34 -16.78 2.21 -2.75
N ILE A 35 -16.64 2.41 -1.44
CA ILE A 35 -15.39 2.69 -0.77
C ILE A 35 -14.43 1.58 -1.21
N HIS A 36 -13.76 1.77 -2.34
CA HIS A 36 -12.48 1.15 -2.61
C HIS A 36 -11.48 1.92 -1.75
N GLY A 37 -11.67 1.82 -0.43
CA GLY A 37 -10.55 1.91 0.47
C GLY A 37 -9.64 0.81 -0.03
N SER A 38 -8.62 1.22 -0.77
CA SER A 38 -7.53 0.36 -1.20
C SER A 38 -7.05 -0.31 0.08
N LEU A 39 -7.48 -1.56 0.28
CA LEU A 39 -6.83 -2.45 1.24
C LEU A 39 -5.33 -2.26 0.98
N PRO A 40 -4.51 -1.92 1.99
CA PRO A 40 -3.08 -1.87 1.77
C PRO A 40 -2.72 -3.20 1.12
N GLN A 41 -2.23 -3.13 -0.12
CA GLN A 41 -1.90 -4.32 -0.87
C GLN A 41 -0.94 -5.09 0.04
N PRO A 42 -1.18 -6.40 0.29
CA PRO A 42 -0.26 -7.19 1.09
C PRO A 42 1.10 -6.99 0.46
N MET A 43 2.01 -6.31 1.18
CA MET A 43 3.29 -5.90 0.63
C MET A 43 3.90 -7.12 -0.03
N GLU A 44 3.95 -7.08 -1.36
CA GLU A 44 4.49 -8.14 -2.16
C GLU A 44 5.90 -8.39 -1.62
N LYS A 45 6.10 -9.61 -1.13
CA LYS A 45 7.20 -9.98 -0.23
C LYS A 45 8.51 -9.40 -0.77
N ALA A 46 9.03 -8.37 -0.09
CA ALA A 46 10.22 -7.66 -0.55
C ALA A 46 11.36 -8.67 -0.70
N THR A 47 11.94 -8.73 -1.90
CA THR A 47 13.06 -9.64 -2.18
C THR A 47 14.35 -8.84 -2.08
N VAL A 48 15.18 -9.13 -1.08
CA VAL A 48 16.50 -8.52 -0.94
C VAL A 48 17.52 -9.31 -1.77
N LYS A 49 18.35 -8.59 -2.51
CA LYS A 49 19.46 -9.12 -3.32
C LYS A 49 20.71 -8.31 -3.02
N CYS A 50 21.85 -8.98 -2.89
CA CYS A 50 23.14 -8.34 -2.61
C CYS A 50 24.17 -8.77 -3.65
N TRP A 51 24.97 -7.81 -4.13
CA TRP A 51 26.04 -8.03 -5.10
C TRP A 51 27.13 -6.95 -4.93
N GLY A 52 28.39 -7.24 -5.32
CA GLY A 52 29.51 -6.29 -5.25
C GLY A 52 30.79 -6.84 -4.61
N LEU A 53 31.86 -6.02 -4.54
CA LEU A 53 33.15 -6.36 -3.92
C LEU A 53 33.20 -5.88 -2.46
N GLY A 54 33.36 -6.81 -1.52
CA GLY A 54 33.46 -6.55 -0.07
C GLY A 54 32.08 -6.30 0.56
N LEU A 55 31.69 -7.18 1.50
CA LEU A 55 30.42 -7.18 2.26
C LEU A 55 29.12 -7.35 1.43
N GLY A 56 29.26 -7.43 0.09
CA GLY A 56 28.18 -7.53 -0.88
C GLY A 56 27.45 -8.87 -0.96
N THR A 57 27.54 -9.71 0.06
CA THR A 57 26.67 -10.88 0.21
C THR A 57 25.89 -10.72 1.51
N CYS A 58 24.56 -10.78 1.41
CA CYS A 58 23.68 -10.91 2.57
C CYS A 58 23.37 -12.39 2.84
N GLU A 59 24.38 -13.25 2.66
CA GLU A 59 24.22 -14.68 2.90
C GLU A 59 24.16 -14.94 4.40
N GLY A 60 23.11 -15.60 4.87
CA GLY A 60 22.89 -15.86 6.30
C GLY A 60 22.17 -14.74 7.05
N GLU A 61 21.90 -13.60 6.42
CA GLU A 61 21.19 -12.49 7.05
C GLU A 61 19.68 -12.67 7.02
N ARG A 62 19.02 -12.36 8.14
CA ARG A 62 17.56 -12.37 8.28
C ARG A 62 17.00 -11.06 7.72
N LEU A 63 16.46 -11.13 6.50
CA LEU A 63 16.02 -9.95 5.73
C LEU A 63 14.54 -9.99 5.35
N GLU A 64 13.77 -10.90 5.95
CA GLU A 64 12.34 -10.98 5.72
C GLU A 64 11.65 -9.69 6.19
N GLY A 65 10.86 -9.09 5.29
CA GLY A 65 10.09 -7.90 5.62
C GLY A 65 10.94 -6.62 5.75
N VAL A 66 12.23 -6.65 5.41
CA VAL A 66 13.03 -5.41 5.28
C VAL A 66 12.36 -4.47 4.29
N THR A 67 12.23 -3.21 4.68
CA THR A 67 11.67 -2.15 3.83
C THR A 67 12.74 -1.17 3.36
N ASP A 68 13.80 -1.00 4.13
CA ASP A 68 14.82 0.02 3.92
C ASP A 68 16.21 -0.52 4.26
N ALA A 69 17.24 -0.07 3.52
CA ALA A 69 18.63 -0.41 3.78
C ALA A 69 19.58 0.74 3.45
N TYR A 70 20.65 0.87 4.24
CA TYR A 70 21.67 1.91 4.11
C TYR A 70 23.05 1.30 4.30
N SER A 71 24.06 1.88 3.65
CA SER A 71 25.44 1.39 3.73
C SER A 71 26.45 2.49 4.07
N THR A 72 27.56 2.05 4.65
CA THR A 72 28.83 2.78 4.70
C THR A 72 29.80 2.12 3.71
N ARG A 73 31.10 2.44 3.78
CA ARG A 73 32.11 1.68 3.02
C ARG A 73 32.25 0.24 3.48
N THR A 74 31.91 -0.04 4.74
CA THR A 74 32.27 -1.28 5.42
C THR A 74 31.14 -1.88 6.26
N ALA A 75 29.90 -1.40 6.14
CA ALA A 75 28.77 -1.95 6.87
C ALA A 75 27.45 -1.63 6.17
N VAL A 76 26.43 -2.42 6.49
CA VAL A 76 25.04 -2.24 6.05
C VAL A 76 24.12 -2.34 7.25
N VAL A 77 23.10 -1.50 7.26
CA VAL A 77 21.91 -1.63 8.13
C VAL A 77 20.71 -1.84 7.22
N ALA A 78 19.92 -2.88 7.50
CA ALA A 78 18.63 -3.11 6.89
C ALA A 78 17.58 -3.19 8.00
N TYR A 79 16.42 -2.56 7.80
CA TYR A 79 15.36 -2.59 8.80
C TYR A 79 13.97 -2.52 8.17
N ASN A 80 12.97 -2.89 8.97
CA ASN A 80 11.57 -2.69 8.67
C ASN A 80 11.09 -1.42 9.38
N ARG A 81 10.69 -0.42 8.59
CA ARG A 81 10.22 0.88 9.09
C ARG A 81 8.93 0.82 9.90
N GLU A 82 8.14 -0.23 9.74
CA GLU A 82 6.85 -0.42 10.41
C GLU A 82 7.02 -1.15 11.75
N THR A 83 7.84 -2.20 11.78
CA THR A 83 8.05 -3.02 12.99
C THR A 83 9.23 -2.55 13.84
N GLY A 84 10.20 -1.84 13.26
CA GLY A 84 11.46 -1.49 13.91
C GLY A 84 12.44 -2.65 14.02
N GLU A 85 12.19 -3.80 13.39
CA GLU A 85 13.16 -4.89 13.34
C GLU A 85 14.32 -4.52 12.40
N GLY A 86 15.55 -4.61 12.89
CA GLY A 86 16.76 -4.29 12.14
C GLY A 86 17.81 -5.41 12.19
N THR A 87 18.56 -5.54 11.09
CA THR A 87 19.69 -6.43 10.90
C THR A 87 20.86 -5.61 10.38
N CYS A 88 22.03 -5.74 11.00
CA CYS A 88 23.24 -5.06 10.56
C CYS A 88 24.38 -6.04 10.40
N TRP A 89 25.17 -5.84 9.35
CA TRP A 89 26.29 -6.70 9.01
C TRP A 89 27.41 -5.88 8.35
N GLY A 90 28.60 -6.45 8.33
CA GLY A 90 29.79 -5.76 7.85
C GLY A 90 31.02 -5.97 8.73
N ASP A 91 32.01 -5.12 8.55
CA ASP A 91 33.20 -5.09 9.39
C ASP A 91 32.85 -4.67 10.83
N ALA A 92 33.00 -5.63 11.75
CA ALA A 92 32.68 -5.47 13.17
C ALA A 92 33.43 -4.32 13.86
N ALA A 93 34.59 -3.91 13.33
CA ALA A 93 35.35 -2.78 13.88
C ALA A 93 34.72 -1.41 13.55
N LEU A 94 33.78 -1.34 12.59
CA LEU A 94 33.32 -0.10 11.96
C LEU A 94 31.80 0.05 11.97
N ALA A 95 31.17 -0.17 13.13
CA ALA A 95 29.74 0.08 13.38
C ALA A 95 28.76 -0.84 12.62
N SER A 96 29.09 -2.13 12.45
CA SER A 96 28.16 -3.13 11.91
C SER A 96 27.27 -3.82 12.97
N ASP A 97 27.53 -3.62 14.27
CA ASP A 97 26.67 -4.16 15.33
C ASP A 97 25.59 -3.13 15.72
N CYS A 98 24.34 -3.47 15.39
CA CYS A 98 23.17 -2.69 15.83
C CYS A 98 22.27 -3.45 16.81
N SER A 99 22.76 -4.50 17.48
CA SER A 99 22.01 -5.27 18.48
C SER A 99 21.47 -4.43 19.64
N ARG A 100 22.04 -3.24 19.87
CA ARG A 100 21.65 -2.29 20.92
C ARG A 100 20.78 -1.13 20.40
N ILE A 101 20.47 -1.11 19.11
CA ILE A 101 19.68 -0.05 18.48
C ILE A 101 18.23 -0.53 18.36
N ASP A 102 17.33 0.28 18.90
CA ASP A 102 15.89 0.12 18.67
C ASP A 102 15.49 1.00 17.49
N PHE A 103 15.07 0.38 16.38
CA PHE A 103 14.63 1.13 15.21
C PHE A 103 13.15 1.51 15.27
N HIS A 104 12.44 1.22 16.37
CA HIS A 104 11.05 1.60 16.52
C HIS A 104 10.88 3.12 16.49
N GLY A 105 10.11 3.62 15.53
CA GLY A 105 9.91 5.06 15.33
C GLY A 105 11.05 5.76 14.60
N VAL A 106 12.12 5.06 14.21
CA VAL A 106 13.13 5.61 13.31
C VAL A 106 12.48 5.98 12.00
N THR A 107 12.72 7.21 11.57
CA THR A 107 12.16 7.79 10.35
C THR A 107 13.21 8.01 9.28
N HIS A 108 14.47 8.17 9.68
CA HIS A 108 15.58 8.47 8.81
C HIS A 108 16.83 7.77 9.33
N ILE A 109 17.61 7.20 8.41
CA ILE A 109 18.98 6.78 8.67
C ILE A 109 19.88 7.59 7.73
N ALA A 110 20.98 8.10 8.26
CA ALA A 110 22.05 8.71 7.47
C ALA A 110 23.38 8.01 7.77
N SER A 111 24.29 8.02 6.80
CA SER A 111 25.60 7.42 6.94
C SER A 111 26.72 8.36 6.49
N THR A 112 27.89 8.18 7.10
CA THR A 112 29.16 8.71 6.61
C THR A 112 29.96 7.56 5.98
N ALA A 113 31.26 7.76 5.74
CA ALA A 113 32.11 6.69 5.26
C ALA A 113 32.19 5.48 6.22
N PHE A 114 31.99 5.69 7.53
CA PHE A 114 32.25 4.67 8.58
C PHE A 114 31.28 4.70 9.77
N ALA A 115 30.20 5.47 9.71
CA ALA A 115 29.25 5.58 10.81
C ALA A 115 27.83 5.75 10.29
N PHE A 116 26.86 5.36 11.11
CA PHE A 116 25.43 5.60 10.90
C PHE A 116 24.88 6.52 12.00
N VAL A 117 23.75 7.16 11.70
CA VAL A 117 22.87 7.75 12.71
C VAL A 117 21.43 7.35 12.37
N ALA A 118 20.69 6.88 13.36
CA ALA A 118 19.27 6.60 13.22
C ALA A 118 18.47 7.67 13.97
N LEU A 119 17.53 8.33 13.29
CA LEU A 119 16.79 9.48 13.80
C LEU A 119 15.28 9.21 13.80
N ASP A 120 14.67 9.37 14.97
CA ASP A 120 13.25 9.64 15.09
C ASP A 120 13.02 11.16 14.92
N ALA A 121 12.56 11.58 13.75
CA ALA A 121 12.35 13.00 13.44
C ALA A 121 11.14 13.59 14.18
N LYS A 122 10.25 12.77 14.76
CA LYS A 122 9.12 13.25 15.56
C LYS A 122 9.58 13.66 16.96
N THR A 123 10.50 12.91 17.54
CA THR A 123 11.01 13.16 18.90
C THR A 123 12.36 13.88 18.92
N GLY A 124 13.09 13.87 17.82
CA GLY A 124 14.46 14.39 17.72
C GLY A 124 15.52 13.47 18.34
N ARG A 125 15.16 12.23 18.71
CA ARG A 125 16.10 11.28 19.33
C ARG A 125 16.96 10.59 18.27
N GLY A 126 18.28 10.62 18.48
CA GLY A 126 19.27 9.93 17.67
C GLY A 126 19.91 8.74 18.39
N HIS A 127 20.31 7.74 17.62
CA HIS A 127 21.11 6.58 18.03
C HIS A 127 22.40 6.50 17.22
#